data_AF-A0A518H9Z9-F1
#
_entry.id   AF-A0A518H9Z9-F1
#
_cell.length_a   1.000
_cell.length_b   1.000
_cell.length_c   1.000
_cell.angle_alpha   90.00
_cell.angle_beta   90.00
_cell.angle_gamma   90.00
#
_symmetry.space_group_name_H-M   'P 1'
#
loop_
_entity.id
_entity.type
_entity.pdbx_description
1 polymer ?
#
loop_
_entity_poly.entity_id
_entity_poly.type
_entity_poly.pdbx_seq_one_letter_code
_entity_poly.pdbx_strand_id
1 'polypeptide(L)'
;MPDCYRSARWPWVIEKAIAENDRFAWDLEPFFRLQMAYMLLWCSIERFVSFKYHLGDRVAEKVFKLADDPAFIDALRSRVSGRREVYRSDDPGKKEVLDRDRPKKALGYYYQIRSNITHRGKTAVRDYEMLLGSLTELLDIFKAVLRSEFTPETETVVPPDEQLGLF
;
A
#
# COMPACT_ATOMS: atom_id res chain seq x y z
N MET A 1 -30.04 13.31 -5.98
CA MET A 1 -29.49 12.73 -4.73
C MET A 1 -28.08 13.27 -4.54
N PRO A 2 -27.69 13.78 -3.36
CA PRO A 2 -26.36 14.36 -3.18
C PRO A 2 -25.27 13.29 -3.09
N ASP A 3 -24.14 13.64 -3.68
CA ASP A 3 -22.93 12.88 -3.98
C ASP A 3 -22.11 12.53 -2.72
N CYS A 4 -22.69 11.73 -1.81
CA CYS A 4 -22.09 11.39 -0.51
C CYS A 4 -20.86 10.46 -0.58
N TYR A 5 -20.51 9.97 -1.77
CA TYR A 5 -19.33 9.13 -1.99
C TYR A 5 -18.04 9.93 -2.28
N ARG A 6 -18.12 11.25 -2.55
CA ARG A 6 -16.93 12.07 -2.84
C ARG A 6 -16.16 12.55 -1.60
N SER A 7 -16.67 12.32 -0.39
CA SER A 7 -15.98 12.70 0.85
C SER A 7 -15.36 11.50 1.58
N ALA A 8 -14.82 10.52 0.83
CA ALA A 8 -13.93 9.54 1.44
C ALA A 8 -12.71 10.28 1.99
N ARG A 9 -12.72 10.55 3.31
CA ARG A 9 -11.64 11.19 4.10
C ARG A 9 -10.33 10.39 4.13
N TRP A 10 -10.29 9.28 3.40
CA TRP A 10 -9.18 8.35 3.24
C TRP A 10 -8.66 8.49 1.80
N PRO A 11 -7.35 8.65 1.55
CA PRO A 11 -6.21 8.42 2.43
C PRO A 11 -5.58 9.69 3.03
N TRP A 12 -6.34 10.80 3.10
CA TRP A 12 -5.84 12.13 3.51
C TRP A 12 -5.04 12.15 4.82
N VAL A 13 -5.40 11.34 5.82
CA VAL A 13 -4.65 11.28 7.09
C VAL A 13 -3.21 10.81 6.89
N ILE A 14 -3.00 9.81 6.04
CA ILE A 14 -1.65 9.30 5.73
C ILE A 14 -0.92 10.31 4.85
N GLU A 15 -1.58 10.87 3.83
CA GLU A 15 -0.99 11.88 2.96
C GLU A 15 -0.54 13.12 3.73
N LYS A 16 -1.36 13.56 4.69
CA LYS A 16 -1.03 14.64 5.62
C LYS A 16 0.16 14.26 6.49
N ALA A 17 0.19 13.04 7.04
CA ALA A 17 1.33 12.58 7.84
C ALA A 17 2.63 12.56 7.02
N ILE A 18 2.60 12.15 5.75
CA ILE A 18 3.75 12.24 4.85
C ILE A 18 4.17 13.70 4.65
N ALA A 19 3.22 14.57 4.27
CA ALA A 19 3.51 15.97 3.92
C ALA A 19 4.04 16.80 5.10
N GLU A 20 3.53 16.56 6.31
CA GLU A 20 3.97 17.28 7.52
C GLU A 20 5.28 16.74 8.12
N ASN A 21 5.74 15.56 7.67
CA ASN A 21 6.88 14.85 8.26
C ASN A 21 7.89 14.39 7.20
N ASP A 22 7.99 15.14 6.09
CA ASP A 22 8.87 14.88 4.95
C ASP A 22 10.34 15.25 5.22
N ARG A 23 10.64 15.81 6.39
CA ARG A 23 11.98 16.11 6.89
C ARG A 23 12.29 15.37 8.19
N PHE A 24 13.51 14.85 8.27
CA PHE A 24 14.03 14.25 9.49
C PHE A 24 14.28 15.31 10.58
N ALA A 25 13.97 14.97 11.83
CA ALA A 25 14.35 15.75 13.00
C ALA A 25 14.88 14.83 14.11
N TRP A 26 15.87 15.32 14.85
CA TRP A 26 16.55 14.56 15.91
C TRP A 26 15.72 14.36 17.18
N ASP A 27 14.62 15.10 17.33
CA ASP A 27 13.60 14.81 18.35
C ASP A 27 12.78 13.55 18.02
N LEU A 28 12.98 12.97 16.83
CA LEU A 28 12.33 11.77 16.30
C LEU A 28 10.80 11.91 16.14
N GLU A 29 10.23 13.09 16.34
CA GLU A 29 8.79 13.31 16.19
C GLU A 29 8.31 12.97 14.77
N PRO A 30 8.97 13.45 13.70
CA PRO A 30 8.59 13.08 12.33
C PRO A 30 8.66 11.57 12.09
N PHE A 31 9.66 10.90 12.66
CA PHE A 31 9.82 9.47 12.51
C PHE A 31 8.68 8.69 13.17
N PHE A 32 8.32 9.02 14.41
CA PHE A 32 7.19 8.39 15.09
C PHE A 32 5.86 8.65 14.38
N ARG A 33 5.65 9.85 13.82
CA ARG A 33 4.44 10.18 13.04
C ARG A 33 4.34 9.33 11.77
N LEU A 34 5.44 9.15 11.04
CA LEU A 34 5.48 8.24 9.90
C LEU A 34 5.27 6.78 10.32
N GLN A 35 5.78 6.35 11.48
CA GLN A 35 5.54 5.00 11.99
C GLN A 35 4.06 4.74 12.25
N MET A 36 3.37 5.69 12.90
CA MET A 36 1.92 5.61 13.12
C MET A 36 1.15 5.55 11.79
N ALA A 37 1.52 6.39 10.83
CA ALA A 37 0.89 6.40 9.50
C ALA A 37 1.11 5.08 8.74
N TYR A 38 2.29 4.48 8.85
CA TYR A 38 2.61 3.19 8.25
C TYR A 38 1.82 2.04 8.88
N MET A 39 1.69 2.03 10.21
CA MET A 39 0.82 1.06 10.90
C MET A 39 -0.65 1.21 10.49
N LEU A 40 -1.14 2.45 10.38
CA LEU A 40 -2.50 2.74 9.93
C LEU A 40 -2.74 2.25 8.50
N LEU A 41 -1.79 2.48 7.58
CA LEU A 41 -1.86 1.97 6.21
C LEU A 41 -1.97 0.44 6.20
N TRP A 42 -1.14 -0.24 6.97
CA TRP A 42 -1.17 -1.70 7.08
C TRP A 42 -2.47 -2.24 7.65
N CYS A 43 -3.01 -1.63 8.70
CA CYS A 43 -4.33 -1.98 9.24
C CYS A 43 -5.43 -1.88 8.15
N SER A 44 -5.39 -0.83 7.33
CA SER A 44 -6.34 -0.66 6.22
C SER A 44 -6.16 -1.70 5.13
N ILE A 45 -4.91 -2.03 4.75
CA ILE A 45 -4.61 -3.09 3.79
C ILE A 45 -5.14 -4.43 4.29
N GLU A 46 -4.81 -4.81 5.53
CA GLU A 46 -5.24 -6.08 6.14
C GLU A 46 -6.76 -6.21 6.23
N ARG A 47 -7.43 -5.10 6.57
CA ARG A 47 -8.90 -5.04 6.59
C ARG A 47 -9.48 -5.22 5.19
N PHE A 48 -8.94 -4.52 4.20
CA PHE A 48 -9.39 -4.64 2.81
C PHE A 48 -9.23 -6.07 2.27
N VAL A 49 -8.04 -6.68 2.39
CA VAL A 49 -7.80 -8.05 1.90
C VAL A 49 -8.66 -9.08 2.63
N SER A 50 -8.95 -8.86 3.92
CA SER A 50 -9.82 -9.74 4.70
C SER A 50 -11.26 -9.73 4.15
N PHE A 51 -11.75 -8.57 3.70
CA PHE A 51 -13.06 -8.48 3.06
C PHE A 51 -13.04 -9.02 1.63
N LYS A 52 -12.05 -8.65 0.81
CA LYS A 52 -11.97 -9.00 -0.60
C LYS A 52 -11.83 -10.52 -0.83
N TYR A 53 -10.99 -11.19 -0.04
CA TYR A 53 -10.57 -12.56 -0.39
C TYR A 53 -11.21 -13.69 0.44
N HIS A 54 -11.94 -13.41 1.52
CA HIS A 54 -12.67 -14.43 2.33
C HIS A 54 -11.85 -15.71 2.65
N LEU A 55 -10.71 -15.56 3.36
CA LEU A 55 -9.69 -16.63 3.49
C LEU A 55 -9.62 -17.37 4.84
N GLY A 56 -10.71 -17.49 5.61
CA GLY A 56 -10.68 -18.22 6.89
C GLY A 56 -9.66 -17.66 7.91
N ASP A 57 -9.00 -18.49 8.73
CA ASP A 57 -8.19 -18.03 9.88
C ASP A 57 -6.72 -17.67 9.57
N ARG A 58 -6.26 -17.74 8.31
CA ARG A 58 -4.84 -17.59 7.96
C ARG A 58 -4.43 -16.16 7.63
N VAL A 59 -4.46 -15.26 8.62
CA VAL A 59 -4.27 -13.79 8.47
C VAL A 59 -3.03 -13.41 7.65
N ALA A 60 -1.87 -14.03 7.93
CA ALA A 60 -0.62 -13.72 7.21
C ALA A 60 -0.66 -14.15 5.74
N GLU A 61 -1.30 -15.28 5.42
CA GLU A 61 -1.46 -15.74 4.03
C GLU A 61 -2.41 -14.82 3.25
N LYS A 62 -3.35 -14.13 3.93
CA LYS A 62 -4.32 -13.23 3.29
C LYS A 62 -3.66 -12.03 2.62
N VAL A 63 -2.69 -11.43 3.29
CA VAL A 63 -2.10 -10.20 2.78
C VAL A 63 -1.31 -10.45 1.50
N PHE A 64 -0.67 -11.62 1.39
CA PHE A 64 0.08 -12.01 0.19
C PHE A 64 -0.78 -12.28 -1.04
N LYS A 65 -2.10 -12.46 -0.88
CA LYS A 65 -3.02 -12.50 -2.03
C LYS A 65 -3.14 -11.16 -2.74
N LEU A 66 -2.86 -10.04 -2.06
CA LEU A 66 -2.76 -8.74 -2.71
C LEU A 66 -1.68 -8.71 -3.80
N ALA A 67 -0.62 -9.51 -3.65
CA ALA A 67 0.45 -9.57 -4.64
C ALA A 67 0.05 -10.31 -5.94
N ASP A 68 -1.10 -10.99 -5.95
CA ASP A 68 -1.67 -11.61 -7.14
C ASP A 68 -2.65 -10.66 -7.87
N ASP A 69 -2.92 -9.46 -7.32
CA ASP A 69 -3.84 -8.46 -7.87
C ASP A 69 -3.22 -7.69 -9.06
N PRO A 70 -3.85 -7.64 -10.25
CA PRO A 70 -3.30 -6.93 -11.41
C PRO A 70 -3.00 -5.45 -11.14
N ALA A 71 -3.88 -4.74 -10.43
CA ALA A 71 -3.68 -3.33 -10.13
C ALA A 71 -2.51 -3.13 -9.16
N PHE A 72 -2.30 -4.07 -8.22
CA PHE A 72 -1.10 -4.06 -7.38
C PHE A 72 0.16 -4.25 -8.22
N ILE A 73 0.17 -5.23 -9.14
CA ILE A 73 1.34 -5.54 -9.98
C ILE A 73 1.71 -4.35 -10.86
N ASP A 74 0.74 -3.73 -11.52
CA ASP A 74 0.97 -2.60 -12.42
C ASP A 74 1.41 -1.34 -11.66
N ALA A 75 0.78 -1.07 -10.52
CA ALA A 75 1.19 0.03 -9.66
C ALA A 75 2.60 -0.20 -9.07
N LEU A 76 2.94 -1.43 -8.66
CA LEU A 76 4.27 -1.76 -8.17
C LEU A 76 5.35 -1.46 -9.23
N ARG A 77 5.14 -1.90 -10.46
CA ARG A 77 6.07 -1.68 -11.58
C ARG A 77 6.30 -0.20 -11.89
N SER A 78 5.24 0.60 -11.81
CA SER A 78 5.30 2.03 -12.11
C SER A 78 5.87 2.87 -10.97
N ARG A 79 5.65 2.48 -9.70
CA ARG A 79 6.00 3.30 -8.52
C ARG A 79 7.36 2.97 -7.90
N VAL A 80 7.76 1.70 -7.90
CA VAL A 80 8.95 1.26 -7.14
C VAL A 80 10.19 1.31 -8.00
N SER A 81 11.10 2.24 -7.77
CA SER A 81 12.38 2.30 -8.50
C SER A 81 13.51 1.60 -7.75
N GLY A 82 14.36 0.91 -8.51
CA GLY A 82 15.54 0.23 -7.97
C GLY A 82 15.23 -1.00 -7.12
N ARG A 83 16.30 -1.60 -6.59
CA ARG A 83 16.24 -2.78 -5.73
C ARG A 83 16.74 -2.41 -4.35
N ARG A 84 15.97 -2.75 -3.32
CA ARG A 84 16.30 -2.47 -1.91
C ARG A 84 16.15 -3.73 -1.07
N GLU A 85 16.81 -3.76 0.07
CA GLU A 85 16.80 -4.92 0.96
C GLU A 85 16.57 -4.47 2.41
N VAL A 86 15.80 -5.28 3.13
CA VAL A 86 15.56 -5.10 4.56
C VAL A 86 15.87 -6.41 5.27
N TYR A 87 16.74 -6.34 6.28
CA TYR A 87 17.14 -7.50 7.07
C TYR A 87 16.17 -7.72 8.21
N ARG A 88 15.94 -8.97 8.57
CA ARG A 88 15.12 -9.33 9.72
C ARG A 88 15.81 -8.91 11.03
N SER A 89 15.07 -8.25 11.91
CA SER A 89 15.57 -7.86 13.23
C SER A 89 15.83 -9.05 14.15
N ASP A 90 15.09 -10.15 13.96
CA ASP A 90 15.19 -11.39 14.76
C ASP A 90 16.19 -12.41 14.19
N ASP A 91 16.52 -12.32 12.90
CA ASP A 91 17.49 -13.16 12.22
C ASP A 91 18.22 -12.37 11.11
N PRO A 92 19.32 -11.65 11.44
CA PRO A 92 20.03 -10.80 10.48
C PRO A 92 20.63 -11.55 9.29
N GLY A 93 20.66 -12.89 9.30
CA GLY A 93 21.04 -13.69 8.13
C GLY A 93 19.96 -13.75 7.04
N LYS A 94 18.74 -13.35 7.38
CA LYS A 94 17.58 -13.33 6.47
C LYS A 94 17.21 -11.91 6.07
N LYS A 95 16.82 -11.77 4.80
CA LYS A 95 16.42 -10.48 4.23
C LYS A 95 15.23 -10.63 3.29
N GLU A 96 14.43 -9.59 3.23
CA GLU A 96 13.44 -9.38 2.18
C GLU A 96 13.97 -8.38 1.15
N VAL A 97 13.55 -8.56 -0.10
CA VAL A 97 14.04 -7.79 -1.24
C VAL A 97 12.88 -7.11 -1.93
N LEU A 98 12.96 -5.79 -2.03
CA LEU A 98 12.07 -5.01 -2.86
C LEU A 98 12.49 -5.17 -4.32
N ASP A 99 11.60 -5.79 -5.10
CA ASP A 99 11.80 -6.09 -6.51
C ASP A 99 10.48 -5.89 -7.24
N ARG A 100 10.44 -4.91 -8.15
CA ARG A 100 9.23 -4.52 -8.89
C ARG A 100 8.67 -5.62 -9.80
N ASP A 101 9.51 -6.58 -10.18
CA ASP A 101 9.12 -7.69 -11.04
C ASP A 101 8.75 -8.95 -10.24
N ARG A 102 8.87 -8.88 -8.90
CA ARG A 102 8.52 -9.98 -7.99
C ARG A 102 7.54 -9.49 -6.92
N PRO A 103 6.24 -9.34 -7.25
CA PRO A 103 5.22 -8.75 -6.38
C PRO A 103 5.16 -9.33 -4.96
N LYS A 104 5.26 -10.66 -4.81
CA LYS A 104 5.27 -11.32 -3.50
C LYS A 104 6.48 -10.93 -2.65
N LYS A 105 7.65 -10.79 -3.27
CA LYS A 105 8.87 -10.33 -2.57
C LYS A 105 8.77 -8.86 -2.21
N ALA A 106 8.26 -8.03 -3.11
CA ALA A 106 8.03 -6.61 -2.83
C ALA A 106 7.08 -6.40 -1.66
N LEU A 107 5.96 -7.13 -1.63
CA LEU A 107 5.03 -7.07 -0.51
C LEU A 107 5.65 -7.60 0.78
N GLY A 108 6.47 -8.65 0.69
CA GLY A 108 7.27 -9.18 1.81
C GLY A 108 8.25 -8.14 2.38
N TYR A 109 8.90 -7.35 1.52
CA TYR A 109 9.77 -6.25 1.94
C TYR A 109 9.02 -5.20 2.77
N TYR A 110 7.87 -4.72 2.27
CA TYR A 110 7.06 -3.77 3.03
C TYR A 110 6.56 -4.37 4.35
N TYR A 111 6.13 -5.63 4.32
CA TYR A 111 5.68 -6.32 5.52
C TYR A 111 6.82 -6.44 6.56
N GLN A 112 8.04 -6.70 6.10
CA GLN A 112 9.20 -6.79 6.96
C GLN A 112 9.56 -5.45 7.61
N ILE A 113 9.41 -4.32 6.90
CA ILE A 113 9.57 -2.98 7.50
C ILE A 113 8.59 -2.78 8.66
N ARG A 114 7.32 -3.19 8.48
CA ARG A 114 6.32 -3.15 9.54
C ARG A 114 6.74 -4.00 10.74
N SER A 115 7.21 -5.23 10.48
CA SER A 115 7.70 -6.12 11.53
C SER A 115 8.96 -5.59 12.24
N ASN A 116 9.75 -4.76 11.57
CA ASN A 116 10.99 -4.17 12.10
C ASN A 116 10.79 -2.80 12.76
N ILE A 117 9.59 -2.24 12.77
CA ILE A 117 9.32 -0.83 13.13
C ILE A 117 9.81 -0.46 14.53
N THR A 118 10.03 -1.45 15.40
CA THR A 118 10.51 -1.31 16.78
C THR A 118 12.04 -1.49 16.93
N HIS A 119 12.93 -0.76 16.23
CA HIS A 119 14.39 -0.68 16.51
C HIS A 119 15.09 0.30 15.52
N ARG A 120 16.20 1.02 15.76
CA ARG A 120 17.14 1.31 16.89
C ARG A 120 17.81 2.67 16.59
N GLY A 121 17.92 3.57 17.57
CA GLY A 121 18.41 4.96 17.40
C GLY A 121 19.82 5.17 16.80
N LYS A 122 20.53 4.12 16.38
CA LYS A 122 21.82 4.21 15.67
C LYS A 122 21.68 4.35 14.16
N THR A 123 20.53 4.00 13.59
CA THR A 123 20.23 4.07 12.15
C THR A 123 19.03 4.96 11.86
N ALA A 124 18.65 5.83 12.79
CA ALA A 124 17.40 6.60 12.77
C ALA A 124 17.15 7.36 11.45
N VAL A 125 18.18 8.00 10.88
CA VAL A 125 18.05 8.72 9.60
C VAL A 125 17.72 7.76 8.44
N ARG A 126 18.45 6.64 8.36
CA ARG A 126 18.23 5.63 7.32
C ARG A 126 16.88 4.94 7.49
N ASP A 127 16.49 4.66 8.72
CA ASP A 127 15.20 4.02 9.04
C ASP A 127 14.04 4.98 8.71
N TYR A 128 14.22 6.27 8.98
CA TYR A 128 13.30 7.32 8.58
C TYR A 128 13.13 7.41 7.05
N GLU A 129 14.23 7.48 6.29
CA GLU A 129 14.19 7.54 4.82
C GLU A 129 13.53 6.27 4.23
N MET A 130 13.90 5.10 4.76
CA MET A 130 13.32 3.83 4.35
C MET A 130 11.81 3.80 4.60
N LEU A 131 11.38 4.26 5.77
CA LEU A 131 9.97 4.29 6.15
C LEU A 131 9.18 5.29 5.31
N LEU A 132 9.68 6.50 5.13
CA LEU A 132 9.05 7.53 4.31
C LEU A 132 8.84 7.06 2.86
N GLY A 133 9.90 6.52 2.25
CA GLY A 133 9.85 5.99 0.89
C GLY A 133 8.86 4.82 0.78
N SER A 134 8.93 3.89 1.74
CA SER A 134 8.06 2.71 1.74
C SER A 134 6.60 3.04 2.01
N LEU A 135 6.33 4.01 2.88
CA LEU A 135 4.98 4.52 3.14
C LEU A 135 4.38 5.16 1.90
N THR A 136 5.15 6.03 1.23
CA THR A 136 4.71 6.73 0.02
C THR A 136 4.40 5.76 -1.12
N GLU A 137 5.32 4.84 -1.40
CA GLU A 137 5.14 3.84 -2.46
C GLU A 137 3.95 2.92 -2.18
N LEU A 138 3.89 2.35 -0.98
CA LEU A 138 2.83 1.41 -0.63
C LEU A 138 1.46 2.09 -0.61
N LEU A 139 1.38 3.36 -0.17
CA LEU A 139 0.15 4.13 -0.22
C LEU A 139 -0.33 4.31 -1.67
N ASP A 140 0.55 4.72 -2.58
CA ASP A 140 0.19 4.93 -3.98
C ASP A 140 -0.24 3.62 -4.66
N ILE A 141 0.46 2.52 -4.37
CA ILE A 141 0.09 1.18 -4.84
C ILE A 141 -1.29 0.79 -4.32
N PHE A 142 -1.54 0.97 -3.02
CA PHE A 142 -2.82 0.60 -2.42
C PHE A 142 -3.97 1.47 -2.95
N LYS A 143 -3.73 2.76 -3.19
CA LYS A 143 -4.71 3.65 -3.85
C LYS A 143 -5.07 3.15 -5.25
N ALA A 144 -4.11 2.64 -6.02
CA ALA A 144 -4.39 2.07 -7.33
C ALA A 144 -5.29 0.84 -7.24
N VAL A 145 -5.02 -0.06 -6.29
CA VAL A 145 -5.88 -1.22 -6.02
C VAL A 145 -7.29 -0.78 -5.62
N LEU A 146 -7.44 0.18 -4.70
CA LEU A 146 -8.77 0.66 -4.31
C LEU A 146 -9.53 1.27 -5.50
N ARG A 147 -8.86 1.99 -6.39
CA ARG A 147 -9.50 2.53 -7.59
C ARG A 147 -9.95 1.43 -8.54
N SER A 148 -9.18 0.37 -8.74
CA SER A 148 -9.61 -0.72 -9.64
C SER A 148 -10.85 -1.45 -9.12
N GLU A 149 -11.05 -1.51 -7.80
CA GLU A 149 -12.24 -2.15 -7.22
C GLU A 149 -13.48 -1.26 -7.17
N PHE A 150 -13.32 0.05 -6.96
CA PHE A 150 -14.44 0.96 -6.67
C PHE A 150 -14.74 1.96 -7.79
N THR A 151 -14.03 1.90 -8.92
CA THR A 151 -14.42 2.67 -10.11
C THR A 151 -15.50 1.88 -10.87
N PRO A 152 -16.70 2.45 -11.10
CA PRO A 152 -17.70 1.77 -11.91
C PRO A 152 -17.15 1.56 -13.31
N GLU A 153 -17.27 0.34 -13.83
CA GLU A 153 -17.10 0.10 -15.27
C GLU A 153 -18.03 1.08 -15.98
N THR A 154 -17.47 1.94 -16.82
CA THR A 154 -18.26 2.80 -17.70
C THR A 154 -19.18 1.86 -18.47
N GLU A 155 -20.49 1.90 -18.18
CA GLU A 155 -21.50 1.20 -18.97
C GLU A 155 -21.20 1.52 -20.43
N THR A 156 -20.95 0.47 -21.21
CA THR A 156 -20.93 0.58 -22.67
C THR A 156 -22.29 1.10 -23.07
N VAL A 157 -22.37 2.39 -23.36
CA VAL A 157 -23.55 2.99 -23.99
C VAL A 157 -23.69 2.31 -25.34
N VAL A 158 -24.59 1.33 -25.42
CA VAL A 158 -25.02 0.78 -26.71
C VAL A 158 -25.70 1.92 -27.45
N PRO A 159 -25.21 2.33 -28.62
CA PRO A 159 -25.81 3.42 -29.37
C PRO A 159 -27.27 3.06 -29.70
N PRO A 160 -28.20 4.03 -29.65
CA PRO A 160 -29.64 3.80 -29.85
C PRO A 160 -30.04 3.26 -31.24
N ASP A 161 -29.09 3.10 -32.15
CA ASP A 161 -29.35 2.74 -33.55
C ASP A 161 -29.58 1.24 -33.78
N GLU A 162 -29.44 0.39 -32.75
CA GLU A 162 -29.65 -1.07 -32.87
C GLU A 162 -31.02 -1.59 -32.37
N GLN A 163 -31.94 -0.72 -31.96
CA GLN A 163 -33.29 -1.13 -31.50
C GLN A 163 -34.38 -1.13 -32.59
N LEU A 164 -34.07 -0.80 -33.84
CA LEU A 164 -35.04 -0.84 -34.95
C LEU A 164 -34.67 -1.93 -35.96
N GLY A 165 -34.93 -3.17 -35.57
CA GLY A 165 -34.67 -4.35 -36.39
C GLY A 165 -35.62 -5.51 -36.14
N LEU A 166 -36.87 -5.25 -35.75
CA LEU A 166 -37.96 -6.23 -35.74
C LEU A 166 -39.25 -5.55 -36.24
N PHE A 167 -39.47 -5.60 -37.55
CA PHE A 167 -40.78 -5.57 -38.18
C PHE A 167 -41.02 -6.93 -38.83
#